data_AF-A0A6J6NR83-F1
#
_entry.id   AF-A0A6J6NR83-F1
#
_cell.length_a   1.000
_cell.length_b   1.000
_cell.length_c   1.000
_cell.angle_alpha   90.00
_cell.angle_beta   90.00
_cell.angle_gamma   90.00
#
_symmetry.space_group_name_H-M   'P 1'
#
loop_
_entity.id
_entity.type
_entity.pdbx_description
1 polymer ?
#
loop_
_entity_poly.entity_id
_entity_poly.type
_entity_poly.pdbx_seq_one_letter_code
_entity_poly.pdbx_strand_id
1 'polypeptide(L)'
;MHIAFTDSFLTCHQDYAWRTIPGGADAYVDQWARSVAPLGLARVPHTKSELDKQIGEYLNRGDLRVDDTTRKVIKFIRTPGIPLTVMPIYRLLFAAAVVSLRPEHRKLLGLRVLPKWLVVPLTRFTLRSIQLIIGNDSPIEDGALARLRRLGLIGK
;
A
#
# COMPACT_ATOMS: atom_id res chain seq x y z
N MET A 1 -7.85 2.12 -11.02
CA MET A 1 -6.64 1.43 -10.51
C MET A 1 -5.79 2.34 -9.62
N HIS A 2 -5.39 3.53 -10.09
CA HIS A 2 -4.45 4.42 -9.38
C HIS A 2 -4.87 4.78 -7.95
N ILE A 3 -6.13 5.15 -7.72
CA ILE A 3 -6.60 5.49 -6.36
C ILE A 3 -6.50 4.32 -5.37
N ALA A 4 -6.68 3.07 -5.83
CA ALA A 4 -6.56 1.90 -4.98
C ALA A 4 -5.10 1.65 -4.60
N PHE A 5 -4.15 1.91 -5.51
CA PHE A 5 -2.72 1.86 -5.21
C PHE A 5 -2.29 2.97 -4.26
N THR A 6 -2.70 4.21 -4.51
CA THR A 6 -2.39 5.35 -3.64
C THR A 6 -2.90 5.09 -2.21
N ASP A 7 -4.15 4.63 -2.06
CA ASP A 7 -4.72 4.28 -0.75
C ASP A 7 -3.94 3.14 -0.08
N SER A 8 -3.71 2.04 -0.81
CA SER A 8 -3.05 0.85 -0.26
C SER A 8 -1.62 1.16 0.21
N PHE A 9 -0.83 1.88 -0.59
CA PHE A 9 0.53 2.23 -0.21
C PHE A 9 0.57 3.26 0.92
N LEU A 10 -0.31 4.25 0.90
CA LEU A 10 -0.42 5.23 1.98
C LEU A 10 -0.78 4.56 3.31
N THR A 11 -1.82 3.74 3.33
CA THR A 11 -2.26 3.03 4.55
C THR A 11 -1.16 2.07 5.05
N CYS A 12 -0.54 1.30 4.17
CA CYS A 12 0.55 0.41 4.56
C CYS A 12 1.76 1.18 5.10
N HIS A 13 2.10 2.34 4.53
CA HIS A 13 3.17 3.18 5.06
C HIS A 13 2.83 3.69 6.46
N GLN A 14 1.62 4.23 6.64
CA GLN A 14 1.17 4.75 7.93
C GLN A 14 1.13 3.66 9.03
N ASP A 15 0.69 2.45 8.68
CA ASP A 15 0.59 1.35 9.65
C ASP A 15 1.93 0.68 9.92
N TYR A 16 2.77 0.46 8.89
CA TYR A 16 3.91 -0.45 8.98
C TYR A 16 5.29 0.21 8.81
N ALA A 17 5.37 1.40 8.21
CA ALA A 17 6.66 2.08 8.09
C ALA A 17 7.06 2.74 9.41
N TRP A 18 8.37 2.81 9.64
CA TRP A 18 8.93 3.48 10.80
C TRP A 18 9.20 4.97 10.55
N ARG A 19 9.40 5.36 9.29
CA ARG A 19 9.52 6.76 8.88
C ARG A 19 8.12 7.36 8.74
N THR A 20 8.03 8.66 9.01
CA THR A 20 6.87 9.45 8.65
C THR A 20 6.98 9.87 7.19
N ILE A 21 5.82 10.10 6.56
CA ILE A 21 5.78 10.65 5.21
C ILE A 21 6.10 12.14 5.27
N PRO A 22 7.10 12.65 4.53
CA PRO A 22 7.36 14.08 4.44
C PRO A 22 6.12 14.83 3.94
N GLY A 23 5.67 15.85 4.68
CA GLY A 23 4.45 16.59 4.35
C GLY A 23 3.14 15.84 4.61
N GLY A 24 3.20 14.62 5.15
CA GLY A 24 2.01 13.85 5.55
C GLY A 24 1.23 13.22 4.40
N ALA A 25 0.00 12.81 4.70
CA ALA A 25 -0.85 12.07 3.79
C ALA A 25 -1.26 12.88 2.55
N ASP A 26 -1.59 14.16 2.72
CA ASP A 26 -2.03 15.01 1.62
C ASP A 26 -0.88 15.25 0.63
N ALA A 27 0.34 15.52 1.12
CA ALA A 27 1.51 15.66 0.26
C ALA A 27 1.78 14.38 -0.56
N TYR A 28 1.59 13.20 0.04
CA TYR A 28 1.71 11.93 -0.66
C TYR A 28 0.69 11.79 -1.79
N VAL A 29 -0.58 12.11 -1.51
CA VAL A 29 -1.67 12.02 -2.47
C VAL A 29 -1.45 13.03 -3.61
N ASP A 30 -1.06 14.26 -3.30
CA ASP A 30 -0.73 15.28 -4.30
C ASP A 30 0.46 14.86 -5.18
N GLN A 31 1.51 14.27 -4.59
CA GLN A 31 2.64 13.74 -5.37
C GLN A 31 2.19 12.62 -6.33
N TRP A 32 1.30 11.74 -5.90
CA TRP A 32 0.71 10.72 -6.77
C TRP A 32 -0.13 11.34 -7.88
N ALA A 33 -0.96 12.34 -7.56
CA ALA A 33 -1.78 13.07 -8.53
C ALA A 33 -0.93 13.66 -9.67
N ARG A 34 0.17 14.34 -9.32
CA ARG A 34 1.13 14.90 -10.28
C ARG A 34 1.80 13.81 -11.13
N SER A 35 2.10 12.66 -10.54
CA SER A 35 2.76 11.55 -11.23
C SER A 35 1.86 10.88 -12.27
N VAL A 36 0.54 10.90 -12.07
CA VAL A 36 -0.41 10.28 -12.99
C VAL A 36 -1.02 11.27 -13.99
N ALA A 37 -0.85 12.57 -13.80
CA ALA A 37 -1.34 13.60 -14.73
C ALA A 37 -0.87 13.41 -16.19
N PRO A 38 0.41 13.02 -16.48
CA PRO A 38 0.85 12.74 -17.85
C PRO A 38 0.15 11.56 -18.53
N LEU A 39 -0.57 10.73 -17.76
CA LEU A 39 -1.34 9.60 -18.28
C LEU A 39 -2.75 10.02 -18.77
N GLY A 40 -3.06 11.32 -18.77
CA GLY A 40 -4.34 11.85 -19.26
C GLY A 40 -5.50 11.74 -18.26
N LEU A 41 -5.22 11.48 -16.98
CA LEU A 41 -6.25 11.42 -15.94
C LEU A 41 -6.70 12.82 -15.52
N ALA A 42 -7.86 13.25 -16.02
CA ALA A 42 -8.37 14.61 -15.80
C ALA A 42 -8.90 14.88 -14.37
N ARG A 43 -9.25 13.83 -13.61
CA ARG A 43 -9.75 13.96 -12.23
C ARG A 43 -9.01 13.01 -11.32
N VAL A 44 -8.16 13.56 -10.47
CA VAL A 44 -7.36 12.83 -9.48
C VAL A 44 -7.48 13.53 -8.12
N PRO A 45 -7.45 12.79 -7.00
CA PRO A 45 -7.50 13.41 -5.68
C PRO A 45 -6.15 14.06 -5.36
N HIS A 46 -6.19 15.24 -4.77
CA HIS A 46 -5.02 15.98 -4.28
C HIS A 46 -4.86 15.93 -2.76
N THR A 47 -5.90 15.45 -2.06
CA THR A 47 -5.87 15.26 -0.59
C THR A 47 -6.33 13.86 -0.20
N LYS A 48 -5.98 13.43 1.01
CA LYS A 48 -6.45 12.18 1.59
C LYS A 48 -7.98 12.16 1.72
N SER A 49 -8.58 13.28 2.07
CA SER A 49 -10.04 13.39 2.17
C SER A 49 -10.72 13.19 0.80
N GLU A 50 -10.18 13.79 -0.26
CA GLU A 50 -10.67 13.57 -1.63
C GLU A 50 -10.49 12.13 -2.09
N LEU A 51 -9.35 11.51 -1.77
CA LEU A 51 -9.10 10.09 -2.05
C LEU A 51 -10.15 9.20 -1.36
N ASP A 52 -10.44 9.47 -0.09
CA ASP A 52 -11.46 8.76 0.67
C ASP A 52 -12.85 8.92 0.08
N LYS A 53 -13.20 10.15 -0.31
CA LYS A 53 -14.47 10.46 -0.96
C LYS A 53 -14.62 9.71 -2.28
N GLN A 54 -13.61 9.76 -3.16
CA GLN A 54 -13.66 9.06 -4.44
C GLN A 54 -13.81 7.55 -4.28
N ILE A 55 -13.07 6.93 -3.35
CA ILE A 55 -13.23 5.49 -3.06
C ILE A 55 -14.65 5.19 -2.54
N GLY A 56 -15.19 6.05 -1.68
CA GLY A 56 -16.57 5.97 -1.22
C GLY A 56 -17.60 6.08 -2.35
N GLU A 57 -17.36 6.95 -3.34
CA GLU A 57 -18.23 7.08 -4.51
C GLU A 57 -18.29 5.80 -5.34
N TYR A 58 -17.15 5.12 -5.58
CA TYR A 58 -17.14 3.82 -6.27
C TYR A 58 -17.92 2.74 -5.50
N LEU A 59 -17.80 2.74 -4.17
CA LEU A 59 -18.55 1.83 -3.32
C LEU A 59 -20.06 2.13 -3.40
N ASN A 60 -20.45 3.39 -3.29
CA ASN A 60 -21.85 3.83 -3.27
C ASN A 60 -22.55 3.65 -4.61
N ARG A 61 -21.84 3.79 -5.73
CA ARG A 61 -22.37 3.52 -7.07
C ARG A 61 -22.56 2.02 -7.34
N GLY A 62 -22.01 1.14 -6.50
CA GLY A 62 -22.04 -0.31 -6.72
C GLY A 62 -21.03 -0.80 -7.76
N ASP A 63 -20.04 0.03 -8.12
CA ASP A 63 -18.98 -0.34 -9.08
C ASP A 63 -18.06 -1.43 -8.50
N LEU A 64 -17.95 -1.51 -7.17
CA LEU A 64 -17.16 -2.51 -6.46
C LEU A 64 -17.97 -3.78 -6.22
N ARG A 65 -17.63 -4.86 -6.93
CA ARG A 65 -18.28 -6.18 -6.81
C ARG A 65 -17.28 -7.29 -6.52
N VAL A 66 -17.75 -8.33 -5.85
CA VAL A 66 -17.00 -9.58 -5.63
C VAL A 66 -17.67 -10.68 -6.43
N ASP A 67 -16.96 -11.22 -7.41
CA ASP A 67 -17.40 -12.33 -8.26
C ASP A 67 -16.50 -13.56 -8.09
N ASP A 68 -16.77 -14.61 -8.86
CA ASP A 68 -16.00 -15.86 -8.82
C ASP A 68 -14.54 -15.64 -9.18
N THR A 69 -14.24 -14.69 -10.08
CA THR A 69 -12.86 -14.34 -10.45
C THR A 69 -12.15 -13.73 -9.25
N THR A 70 -12.79 -12.81 -8.55
CA THR A 70 -12.26 -12.19 -7.34
C THR A 70 -12.01 -13.25 -6.25
N ARG A 71 -12.95 -14.19 -6.06
CA ARG A 71 -12.79 -15.30 -5.10
C ARG A 71 -11.61 -16.21 -5.46
N LYS A 72 -11.40 -16.51 -6.75
CA LYS A 72 -10.22 -17.26 -7.23
C LYS A 72 -8.93 -16.52 -6.93
N VAL A 73 -8.87 -15.22 -7.17
CA VAL A 73 -7.70 -14.38 -6.86
C VAL A 73 -7.42 -14.38 -5.36
N ILE A 74 -8.42 -14.16 -4.51
CA ILE A 74 -8.26 -14.20 -3.05
C ILE A 74 -7.80 -15.59 -2.57
N LYS A 75 -8.33 -16.68 -3.16
CA LYS A 75 -7.90 -18.04 -2.83
C LYS A 75 -6.43 -18.27 -3.19
N PHE A 76 -6.01 -17.82 -4.37
CA PHE A 76 -4.62 -17.90 -4.82
C PHE A 76 -3.70 -17.12 -3.91
N ILE A 77 -4.03 -15.86 -3.61
CA ILE A 77 -3.25 -15.03 -2.67
C ILE A 77 -3.22 -15.71 -1.29
N ARG A 78 -4.31 -16.27 -0.79
CA ARG A 78 -4.30 -16.94 0.53
C ARG A 78 -3.44 -18.22 0.54
N THR A 79 -3.23 -18.87 -0.60
CA THR A 79 -2.50 -20.14 -0.70
C THR A 79 -1.66 -20.14 -1.98
N PRO A 80 -0.54 -19.39 -1.99
CA PRO A 80 0.21 -19.08 -3.21
C PRO A 80 1.12 -20.22 -3.70
N GLY A 81 1.08 -21.40 -3.08
CA GLY A 81 1.92 -22.55 -3.46
C GLY A 81 3.41 -22.41 -3.14
N ILE A 82 3.77 -21.54 -2.20
CA ILE A 82 5.17 -21.32 -1.78
C ILE A 82 5.66 -22.39 -0.78
N PRO A 83 6.98 -22.58 -0.61
CA PRO A 83 7.53 -23.52 0.36
C PRO A 83 6.98 -23.31 1.78
N LEU A 84 6.76 -24.41 2.50
CA LEU A 84 6.17 -24.36 3.85
C LEU A 84 7.03 -23.56 4.85
N THR A 85 8.34 -23.47 4.61
CA THR A 85 9.29 -22.71 5.44
C THR A 85 9.03 -21.20 5.41
N VAL A 86 8.58 -20.65 4.28
CA VAL A 86 8.30 -19.19 4.13
C VAL A 86 6.83 -18.84 4.42
N MET A 87 5.98 -19.86 4.50
CA MET A 87 4.54 -19.70 4.72
C MET A 87 4.17 -18.92 6.00
N PRO A 88 4.88 -19.04 7.14
CA PRO A 88 4.56 -18.25 8.33
C PRO A 88 4.69 -16.73 8.10
N ILE A 89 5.78 -16.29 7.48
CA ILE A 89 6.02 -14.88 7.14
C ILE A 89 4.96 -14.41 6.14
N TYR A 90 4.67 -15.24 5.14
CA TYR A 90 3.63 -14.92 4.16
C TYR A 90 2.25 -14.73 4.79
N ARG A 91 1.85 -15.62 5.71
CA ARG A 91 0.57 -15.52 6.42
C ARG A 91 0.48 -14.26 7.27
N LEU A 92 1.59 -13.85 7.88
CA LEU A 92 1.66 -12.57 8.59
C LEU A 92 1.45 -11.39 7.63
N LEU A 93 2.13 -11.37 6.49
CA LEU A 93 1.96 -10.33 5.47
C LEU A 93 0.53 -10.30 4.89
N PHE A 94 -0.08 -11.47 4.68
CA PHE A 94 -1.48 -11.57 4.29
C PHE A 94 -2.40 -11.00 5.37
N ALA A 95 -2.18 -11.35 6.64
CA ALA A 95 -2.96 -10.80 7.75
C ALA A 95 -2.80 -9.27 7.85
N ALA A 96 -1.59 -8.75 7.65
CA ALA A 96 -1.32 -7.31 7.59
C ALA A 96 -2.09 -6.64 6.44
N ALA A 97 -2.03 -7.22 5.23
CA ALA A 97 -2.79 -6.71 4.09
C ALA A 97 -4.31 -6.72 4.34
N VAL A 98 -4.84 -7.75 5.01
CA VAL A 98 -6.26 -7.76 5.39
C VAL A 98 -6.58 -6.70 6.44
N VAL A 99 -5.70 -6.47 7.42
CA VAL A 99 -5.86 -5.45 8.45
C VAL A 99 -5.84 -4.03 7.88
N SER A 100 -5.03 -3.77 6.85
CA SER A 100 -4.95 -2.46 6.19
C SER A 100 -6.13 -2.17 5.26
N LEU A 101 -6.92 -3.17 4.88
CA LEU A 101 -8.13 -2.95 4.09
C LEU A 101 -9.21 -2.19 4.87
N ARG A 102 -9.91 -1.30 4.16
CA ARG A 102 -11.10 -0.63 4.68
C ARG A 102 -12.17 -1.64 5.14
N PRO A 103 -12.91 -1.36 6.23
CA PRO A 103 -13.93 -2.27 6.75
C PRO A 103 -14.95 -2.72 5.71
N GLU A 104 -15.37 -1.81 4.82
CA GLU A 104 -16.37 -2.08 3.79
C GLU A 104 -15.85 -3.09 2.76
N HIS A 105 -14.60 -2.93 2.31
CA HIS A 105 -13.95 -3.86 1.37
C HIS A 105 -13.76 -5.24 1.99
N ARG A 106 -13.35 -5.31 3.28
CA ARG A 106 -13.25 -6.59 4.00
C ARG A 106 -14.59 -7.31 4.08
N LYS A 107 -15.67 -6.57 4.34
CA LYS A 107 -17.03 -7.12 4.40
C LYS A 107 -17.46 -7.65 3.03
N LEU A 108 -17.23 -6.90 1.95
CA LEU A 108 -17.52 -7.36 0.59
C LEU A 108 -16.76 -8.66 0.24
N LEU A 109 -15.47 -8.73 0.61
CA LEU A 109 -14.63 -9.90 0.35
C LEU A 109 -14.89 -11.09 1.30
N GLY A 110 -15.67 -10.91 2.36
CA GLY A 110 -15.93 -11.95 3.37
C GLY A 110 -14.66 -12.36 4.14
N LEU A 111 -13.70 -11.43 4.31
CA LEU A 111 -12.42 -11.72 4.94
C LEU A 111 -12.52 -11.58 6.46
N ARG A 112 -12.00 -12.58 7.18
CA ARG A 112 -11.83 -12.50 8.64
C ARG A 112 -10.57 -11.73 8.97
N VAL A 113 -10.70 -10.75 9.86
CA VAL A 113 -9.60 -9.89 10.30
C VAL A 113 -9.12 -10.30 11.68
N LEU A 114 -7.81 -10.31 11.89
CA LEU A 114 -7.20 -10.47 13.21
C LEU A 114 -7.11 -9.11 13.91
N PRO A 115 -6.99 -9.06 15.25
CA PRO A 115 -6.89 -7.78 15.97
C PRO A 115 -5.69 -6.93 15.50
N LYS A 116 -5.95 -5.66 15.15
CA LYS A 116 -4.93 -4.73 14.64
C LYS A 116 -3.76 -4.56 15.61
N TRP A 117 -4.05 -4.48 16.91
CA TRP A 117 -3.05 -4.36 17.98
C TRP A 117 -2.08 -5.54 18.06
N LEU A 118 -2.44 -6.71 17.54
CA LEU A 118 -1.57 -7.87 17.49
C LEU A 118 -0.77 -7.92 16.18
N VAL A 119 -1.45 -7.74 15.04
CA VAL A 119 -0.85 -7.91 13.71
C VAL A 119 0.14 -6.79 13.39
N VAL A 120 -0.20 -5.54 13.71
CA VAL A 120 0.63 -4.37 13.37
C VAL A 120 2.01 -4.41 14.03
N PRO A 121 2.15 -4.53 15.36
CA PRO A 121 3.48 -4.54 15.97
C PRO A 121 4.32 -5.72 15.50
N LEU A 122 3.72 -6.91 15.34
CA LEU A 122 4.42 -8.09 14.83
C LEU A 122 4.93 -7.87 13.39
N THR A 123 4.09 -7.30 12.52
CA THR A 123 4.46 -6.99 11.14
C THR A 123 5.58 -5.95 11.09
N ARG A 124 5.50 -4.88 11.90
CA ARG A 124 6.54 -3.85 12.00
C ARG A 124 7.88 -4.45 12.43
N PHE A 125 7.86 -5.33 13.45
CA PHE A 125 9.06 -6.03 13.90
C PHE A 125 9.65 -6.89 12.78
N THR A 126 8.84 -7.73 12.12
CA THR A 126 9.30 -8.58 11.03
C THR A 126 9.90 -7.77 9.88
N LEU A 127 9.23 -6.70 9.44
CA LEU A 127 9.75 -5.83 8.37
C LEU A 127 11.04 -5.13 8.77
N ARG A 128 11.16 -4.69 10.03
CA ARG A 128 12.39 -4.09 10.54
C ARG A 128 13.54 -5.09 10.53
N SER A 129 13.31 -6.33 10.96
CA SER A 129 14.30 -7.39 10.93
C SER A 129 14.75 -7.70 9.50
N ILE A 130 13.82 -7.77 8.54
CA ILE A 130 14.15 -7.96 7.12
C ILE A 130 14.99 -6.79 6.60
N GLN A 131 14.63 -5.55 6.94
CA GLN A 131 15.38 -4.36 6.54
C GLN A 131 16.82 -4.37 7.10
N LEU A 132 17.02 -4.85 8.33
CA LEU A 132 18.36 -4.98 8.92
C LEU A 132 19.21 -6.03 8.19
N ILE A 133 18.61 -7.09 7.67
CA ILE A 133 19.31 -8.15 6.93
C ILE A 133 19.68 -7.69 5.52
N ILE A 134 18.76 -7.00 4.83
CA ILE A 134 18.94 -6.59 3.43
C ILE A 134 19.78 -5.30 3.31
N GLY A 135 19.78 -4.46 4.34
CA GLY A 135 20.38 -3.14 4.30
C GLY A 135 19.35 -2.05 4.00
N ASN A 136 19.72 -0.80 4.28
CA ASN A 136 18.80 0.34 4.19
C ASN A 136 18.78 0.99 2.79
N ASP A 137 19.71 0.65 1.92
CA ASP A 137 19.94 1.37 0.67
C ASP A 137 19.20 0.70 -0.49
N SER A 138 18.33 1.49 -1.13
CA SER A 138 17.64 1.10 -2.36
C SER A 138 18.49 1.54 -3.54
N PRO A 139 18.98 0.62 -4.40
CA PRO A 139 19.75 0.97 -5.60
C PRO A 139 19.02 1.97 -6.52
N ILE A 140 17.69 2.00 -6.46
CA ILE A 140 16.84 2.94 -7.21
C ILE A 140 16.90 4.35 -6.61
N GLU A 141 16.90 4.46 -5.28
CA GLU A 141 17.04 5.75 -4.58
C GLU A 141 18.40 6.38 -4.88
N ASP A 142 19.47 5.58 -4.83
CA ASP A 142 20.82 6.04 -5.18
C ASP A 142 20.91 6.55 -6.61
N GLY A 143 20.29 5.84 -7.56
CA GLY A 143 20.22 6.27 -8.95
C GLY A 143 19.42 7.57 -9.14
N ALA A 144 18.35 7.77 -8.37
CA ALA A 144 17.57 9.00 -8.39
C ALA A 144 18.37 10.18 -7.80
N LEU A 145 19.00 10.00 -6.64
CA LEU A 145 19.87 11.00 -6.02
C LEU A 145 21.04 11.36 -6.92
N ALA A 146 21.69 10.37 -7.55
CA ALA A 146 22.77 10.62 -8.52
C ALA A 146 22.28 11.43 -9.72
N ARG A 147 21.07 11.16 -10.23
CA ARG A 147 20.46 11.95 -11.31
C ARG A 147 20.18 13.38 -10.85
N LEU A 148 19.64 13.59 -9.65
CA LEU A 148 19.38 14.92 -9.10
C LEU A 148 20.67 15.72 -8.87
N ARG A 149 21.72 15.08 -8.33
CA ARG A 149 23.07 15.68 -8.20
C ARG A 149 23.63 16.08 -9.56
N ARG A 150 23.52 15.22 -10.58
CA ARG A 150 23.97 15.52 -11.95
C ARG A 150 23.23 16.71 -12.56
N LEU A 151 21.95 16.88 -12.23
CA LEU A 151 21.13 18.01 -12.67
C LEU A 151 21.33 19.28 -11.82
N GLY A 152 22.17 19.24 -10.77
CA GLY A 152 22.44 20.39 -9.89
C GLY A 152 21.28 20.77 -8.97
N LEU A 153 20.26 19.91 -8.83
CA LEU A 153 19.04 20.20 -8.05
C LEU A 153 19.22 19.95 -6.55
N ILE A 154 20.26 19.19 -6.16
CA ILE A 154 20.64 18.94 -4.77
C ILE A 154 22.16 19.08 -4.63
N GLY A 155 22.61 19.55 -3.47
CA GLY A 155 24.03 19.67 -3.14
C GLY A 155 24.75 18.32 -3.13
N LYS A 156 26.09 18.37 -3.25
CA LYS A 156 26.95 17.19 -3.11
C LYS A 156 26.78 16.55 -1.74
#